data_AF-A0A0H2SRX2-F1
#
_entry.id   AF-A0A0H2SRX2-F1
#
_cell.length_a   1.000
_cell.length_b   1.000
_cell.length_c   1.000
_cell.angle_alpha   90.00
_cell.angle_beta   90.00
_cell.angle_gamma   90.00
#
_symmetry.space_group_name_H-M   'P 1'
#
loop_
_entity.id
_entity.type
_entity.pdbx_description
1 polymer ?
#
loop_
_entity_poly.entity_id
_entity_poly.type
_entity_poly.pdbx_seq_one_letter_code
_entity_poly.pdbx_strand_id
1 'polypeptide(L)'
;MAVDTSTLDLPYSSSVVNILLHVIYKEDGRLRDETPSLADISSAIRALKEYGIPIKNSTSESSLLFSVMASHCESSKRGALDVYTLAASNAPDLHHIAVYASRFLLSLVISQIADDTCRSMGSVYLLRLCQLLVGRTQEFKRILLPTPRLHNPVPHCDTRSLREAWTLVSAFLMWHAAPDVGDETIDGLKDTIINRIQCTQCNESFTHRFDIMKQSWSLVKCTI
;
A
#
# COMPACT_ATOMS: atom_id res chain seq x y z
N MET A 1 28.68 50.14 -17.86
CA MET A 1 29.15 48.75 -17.86
C MET A 1 27.92 47.88 -18.04
N ALA A 2 27.72 47.31 -19.22
CA ALA A 2 26.61 46.38 -19.46
C ALA A 2 26.93 45.10 -18.67
N VAL A 3 26.02 44.70 -17.78
CA VAL A 3 26.07 43.38 -17.16
C VAL A 3 25.74 42.40 -18.27
N ASP A 4 26.72 41.63 -18.73
CA ASP A 4 26.50 40.51 -19.64
C ASP A 4 25.61 39.49 -18.90
N THR A 5 24.29 39.62 -19.05
CA THR A 5 23.36 38.58 -18.65
C THR A 5 23.50 37.43 -19.63
N SER A 6 24.37 36.50 -19.30
CA SER A 6 24.47 35.22 -20.00
C SER A 6 23.16 34.45 -19.75
N THR A 7 22.27 34.48 -20.74
CA THR A 7 20.99 33.76 -20.68
C THR A 7 21.21 32.30 -21.10
N LEU A 8 20.69 31.36 -20.31
CA LEU A 8 20.71 29.93 -20.62
C LEU A 8 19.28 29.45 -20.84
N ASP A 9 18.98 28.98 -22.05
CA ASP A 9 17.69 28.40 -22.40
C ASP A 9 17.68 26.90 -22.09
N LEU A 10 16.69 26.45 -21.31
CA LEU A 10 16.51 25.04 -20.94
C LEU A 10 15.24 24.49 -21.60
N PRO A 11 15.24 23.23 -22.10
CA PRO A 11 14.07 22.62 -22.75
C PRO A 11 13.03 22.09 -21.75
N TYR A 12 12.93 22.71 -20.57
CA TYR A 12 12.13 22.23 -19.43
C TYR A 12 11.18 23.32 -18.94
N SER A 13 10.01 22.92 -18.43
CA SER A 13 9.07 23.86 -17.81
C SER A 13 9.68 24.48 -16.55
N SER A 14 9.17 25.66 -16.15
CA SER A 14 9.58 26.32 -14.90
C SER A 14 9.42 25.40 -13.69
N SER A 15 8.35 24.62 -13.63
CA SER A 15 8.10 23.63 -12.57
C SER A 15 9.20 22.57 -12.50
N VAL A 16 9.59 22.01 -13.66
CA VAL A 16 10.66 21.01 -13.73
C VAL A 16 12.00 21.61 -13.32
N VAL A 17 12.33 22.82 -13.81
CA VAL A 17 13.57 23.53 -13.44
C VAL A 17 13.59 23.82 -11.94
N ASN A 18 12.47 24.23 -11.34
CA ASN A 18 12.38 24.49 -9.92
C ASN A 18 12.65 23.23 -9.08
N ILE A 19 12.09 22.08 -9.49
CA ILE A 19 12.39 20.78 -8.86
C ILE A 19 13.88 20.46 -8.97
N LEU A 20 14.48 20.64 -10.14
CA LEU A 20 15.90 20.39 -10.36
C LEU A 20 16.78 21.23 -9.45
N LEU A 21 16.48 22.53 -9.33
CA LEU A 21 17.23 23.44 -8.47
C LEU A 21 17.15 23.01 -7.00
N HIS A 22 15.95 22.70 -6.49
CA HIS A 22 15.81 22.19 -5.12
C HIS A 22 16.60 20.90 -4.88
N VAL A 23 16.59 19.99 -5.85
CA VAL A 23 17.35 18.74 -5.78
C VAL A 23 18.86 18.98 -5.79
N ILE A 24 19.37 19.85 -6.66
CA ILE A 24 20.81 20.11 -6.84
C ILE A 24 21.37 20.87 -5.64
N TYR A 25 20.68 21.92 -5.20
CA TYR A 25 21.13 22.78 -4.11
C TYR A 25 20.81 22.22 -2.73
N LYS A 26 20.16 21.04 -2.66
CA LYS A 26 19.75 20.38 -1.40
C LYS A 26 19.00 21.32 -0.47
N GLU A 27 18.15 22.15 -1.05
CA GLU A 27 17.24 22.91 -0.22
C GLU A 27 16.18 21.94 0.32
N ASP A 28 16.22 21.68 1.62
CA ASP A 28 15.19 20.92 2.36
C ASP A 28 13.83 21.67 2.43
N GLY A 29 13.64 22.65 1.54
CA GLY A 29 12.49 23.54 1.49
C GLY A 29 11.29 22.91 0.79
N ARG A 30 10.09 23.27 1.27
CA ARG A 30 8.84 23.04 0.54
C ARG A 30 8.84 23.86 -0.75
N LEU A 31 8.34 23.25 -1.83
CA LEU A 31 8.00 23.98 -3.05
C LEU A 31 6.99 25.07 -2.71
N ARG A 32 7.20 26.27 -3.24
CA ARG A 32 6.65 27.47 -2.62
C ARG A 32 5.12 27.59 -2.69
N ASP A 33 4.40 27.03 -3.67
CA ASP A 33 2.94 27.27 -3.73
C ASP A 33 2.07 26.13 -4.34
N GLU A 34 2.59 25.15 -5.07
CA GLU A 34 1.79 24.04 -5.63
C GLU A 34 2.52 22.69 -5.59
N THR A 35 1.78 21.61 -5.28
CA THR A 35 2.27 20.23 -5.35
C THR A 35 2.54 19.87 -6.82
N PRO A 36 3.77 19.53 -7.23
CA PRO A 36 4.06 19.22 -8.62
C PRO A 36 3.20 18.07 -9.15
N SER A 37 2.85 18.18 -10.43
CA SER A 37 2.21 17.08 -11.13
C SER A 37 3.16 15.89 -11.27
N LEU A 38 2.63 14.67 -11.34
CA LEU A 38 3.46 13.49 -11.61
C LEU A 38 4.17 13.57 -12.98
N ALA A 39 3.61 14.31 -13.94
CA ALA A 39 4.25 14.56 -15.23
C ALA A 39 5.50 15.45 -15.10
N ASP A 40 5.45 16.48 -14.25
CA ASP A 40 6.61 17.32 -13.94
C ASP A 40 7.66 16.52 -13.17
N ILE A 41 7.25 15.69 -12.21
CA ILE A 41 8.18 14.80 -11.48
C ILE A 41 8.86 13.83 -12.44
N SER A 42 8.11 13.19 -13.33
CA SER A 42 8.66 12.29 -14.35
C SER A 42 9.66 13.02 -15.26
N SER A 43 9.34 14.25 -15.66
CA SER A 43 10.22 15.07 -16.50
C SER A 43 11.48 15.52 -15.74
N ALA A 44 11.35 15.84 -14.46
CA ALA A 44 12.48 16.16 -13.59
C ALA A 44 13.39 14.95 -13.38
N ILE A 45 12.84 13.76 -13.15
CA ILE A 45 13.63 12.51 -13.05
C ILE A 45 14.42 12.27 -14.34
N ARG A 46 13.79 12.46 -15.51
CA ARG A 46 14.48 12.35 -16.80
C ARG A 46 15.61 13.38 -16.92
N ALA A 47 15.35 14.63 -16.58
CA ALA A 47 16.36 15.70 -16.62
C ALA A 47 17.54 15.44 -15.68
N LEU A 48 17.29 14.92 -14.47
CA LEU A 48 18.35 14.51 -13.54
C LEU A 48 19.26 13.43 -14.16
N LYS A 49 18.69 12.45 -14.86
CA LYS A 49 19.46 11.43 -15.59
C LYS A 49 20.27 12.04 -16.72
N GLU A 50 19.66 12.91 -17.53
CA GLU A 50 20.32 13.58 -18.66
C GLU A 50 21.50 14.43 -18.20
N TYR A 51 21.39 15.11 -17.07
CA TYR A 51 22.46 15.91 -16.48
C TYR A 51 23.44 15.12 -15.59
N GLY A 52 23.31 13.78 -15.52
CA GLY A 52 24.22 12.92 -14.76
C GLY A 52 24.12 13.07 -13.24
N ILE A 53 22.99 13.59 -12.73
CA ILE A 53 22.76 13.79 -11.30
C ILE A 53 22.23 12.49 -10.67
N PRO A 54 22.89 11.92 -9.65
CA PRO A 54 22.46 10.66 -9.04
C PRO A 54 21.09 10.75 -8.34
N ILE A 55 20.07 10.09 -8.89
CA ILE A 55 18.69 10.14 -8.38
C ILE A 55 18.53 9.51 -6.99
N LYS A 56 19.32 8.49 -6.65
CA LYS A 56 19.20 7.77 -5.38
C LYS A 56 19.33 8.69 -4.17
N ASN A 57 20.19 9.70 -4.25
CA ASN A 57 20.38 10.67 -3.17
C ASN A 57 19.21 11.66 -3.10
N SER A 58 18.62 11.97 -4.25
CA SER A 58 17.51 12.92 -4.42
C SER A 58 16.13 12.34 -4.11
N THR A 59 16.07 11.04 -3.81
CA THR A 59 14.82 10.30 -3.56
C THR A 59 14.80 9.61 -2.20
N SER A 60 15.71 9.97 -1.29
CA SER A 60 15.66 9.51 0.11
C SER A 60 14.31 9.86 0.75
N GLU A 61 13.94 9.18 1.84
CA GLU A 61 12.67 9.46 2.54
C GLU A 61 12.55 10.91 3.03
N SER A 62 13.69 11.56 3.28
CA SER A 62 13.77 12.99 3.65
C SER A 62 13.73 13.95 2.46
N SER A 63 13.76 13.44 1.22
CA SER A 63 13.86 14.28 0.03
C SER A 63 12.53 14.89 -0.37
N LEU A 64 12.62 16.03 -1.06
CA LEU A 64 11.46 16.69 -1.68
C LEU A 64 10.71 15.73 -2.63
N LEU A 65 11.42 15.02 -3.50
CA LEU A 65 10.81 14.14 -4.49
C LEU A 65 10.01 13.00 -3.82
N PHE A 66 10.58 12.39 -2.78
CA PHE A 66 9.87 11.36 -2.03
C PHE A 66 8.60 11.92 -1.38
N SER A 67 8.70 13.07 -0.70
CA SER A 67 7.56 13.72 -0.04
C SER A 67 6.42 14.04 -1.02
N VAL A 68 6.74 14.56 -2.20
CA VAL A 68 5.73 14.85 -3.24
C VAL A 68 5.09 13.56 -3.75
N MET A 69 5.87 12.52 -4.06
CA MET A 69 5.33 11.23 -4.50
C MET A 69 4.50 10.54 -3.40
N ALA A 70 4.90 10.68 -2.14
CA ALA A 70 4.15 10.17 -1.00
C ALA A 70 2.78 10.85 -0.89
N SER A 71 2.72 12.17 -1.03
CA SER A 71 1.48 12.94 -1.05
C SER A 71 0.52 12.47 -2.16
N HIS A 72 1.04 12.16 -3.36
CA HIS A 72 0.23 11.58 -4.45
C HIS A 72 -0.31 10.19 -4.11
N CYS A 73 0.47 9.35 -3.41
CA CYS A 73 0.01 8.04 -2.96
C CYS A 73 -1.11 8.13 -1.92
N GLU A 74 -0.98 9.05 -0.97
CA GLU A 74 -1.95 9.25 0.11
C GLU A 74 -3.24 9.92 -0.37
N SER A 75 -3.15 10.77 -1.40
CA SER A 75 -4.30 11.53 -1.92
C SER A 75 -5.32 10.66 -2.65
N SER A 76 -4.86 9.65 -3.41
CA SER A 76 -5.77 8.75 -4.11
C SER A 76 -5.11 7.45 -4.52
N LYS A 77 -5.94 6.40 -4.64
CA LYS A 77 -5.50 5.10 -5.18
C LYS A 77 -4.97 5.19 -6.61
N ARG A 78 -5.52 6.09 -7.43
CA ARG A 78 -5.02 6.33 -8.78
C ARG A 78 -3.63 6.96 -8.74
N GLY A 79 -3.43 7.97 -7.89
CA GLY A 79 -2.12 8.57 -7.64
C GLY A 79 -1.08 7.54 -7.16
N ALA A 80 -1.47 6.64 -6.24
CA ALA A 80 -0.59 5.54 -5.82
C ALA A 80 -0.19 4.61 -6.98
N LEU A 81 -1.12 4.28 -7.89
CA LEU A 81 -0.83 3.44 -9.06
C LEU A 81 0.09 4.15 -10.04
N ASP A 82 -0.12 5.45 -10.26
CA ASP A 82 0.69 6.26 -11.16
C ASP A 82 2.12 6.42 -10.59
N VAL A 83 2.27 6.64 -9.28
CA VAL A 83 3.59 6.67 -8.59
C VAL A 83 4.27 5.31 -8.65
N TYR A 84 3.55 4.23 -8.37
CA TYR A 84 4.07 2.87 -8.48
C TYR A 84 4.60 2.57 -9.89
N THR A 85 3.82 2.96 -10.90
CA THR A 85 4.18 2.80 -12.32
C THR A 85 5.42 3.61 -12.66
N LEU A 86 5.46 4.90 -12.31
CA LEU A 86 6.62 5.77 -12.54
C LEU A 86 7.90 5.22 -11.89
N ALA A 87 7.79 4.75 -10.65
CA ALA A 87 8.90 4.16 -9.92
C ALA A 87 9.38 2.85 -10.56
N ALA A 88 8.45 2.01 -11.00
CA ALA A 88 8.74 0.76 -11.69
C ALA A 88 9.44 0.98 -13.04
N SER A 89 8.98 1.95 -13.85
CA SER A 89 9.61 2.31 -15.13
C SER A 89 11.03 2.83 -14.97
N ASN A 90 11.38 3.33 -13.77
CA ASN A 90 12.71 3.86 -13.44
C ASN A 90 13.50 2.93 -12.52
N ALA A 91 13.13 1.65 -12.44
CA ALA A 91 13.91 0.67 -11.71
C ALA A 91 15.31 0.47 -12.34
N PRO A 92 16.34 0.15 -11.54
CA PRO A 92 16.31 -0.12 -10.10
C PRO A 92 16.38 1.12 -9.21
N ASP A 93 16.51 2.32 -9.77
CA ASP A 93 16.82 3.54 -9.00
C ASP A 93 15.72 3.96 -8.03
N LEU A 94 14.44 3.71 -8.40
CA LEU A 94 13.28 4.10 -7.61
C LEU A 94 12.55 2.91 -6.96
N HIS A 95 13.25 1.79 -6.76
CA HIS A 95 12.61 0.58 -6.21
C HIS A 95 11.95 0.82 -4.85
N HIS A 96 12.59 1.58 -3.95
CA HIS A 96 12.04 1.89 -2.62
C HIS A 96 10.74 2.69 -2.69
N ILE A 97 10.57 3.55 -3.70
CA ILE A 97 9.30 4.26 -3.92
C ILE A 97 8.23 3.30 -4.42
N ALA A 98 8.56 2.36 -5.30
CA ALA A 98 7.61 1.32 -5.71
C ALA A 98 7.17 0.45 -4.52
N VAL A 99 8.08 0.11 -3.61
CA VAL A 99 7.77 -0.57 -2.34
C VAL A 99 6.84 0.29 -1.50
N TYR A 100 7.15 1.58 -1.31
CA TYR A 100 6.30 2.50 -0.56
C TYR A 100 4.89 2.59 -1.15
N ALA A 101 4.76 2.88 -2.45
CA ALA A 101 3.48 3.07 -3.13
C ALA A 101 2.61 1.80 -3.10
N SER A 102 3.22 0.61 -3.14
CA SER A 102 2.48 -0.66 -3.15
C SER A 102 1.56 -0.87 -1.94
N ARG A 103 1.86 -0.24 -0.79
CA ARG A 103 1.01 -0.34 0.42
C ARG A 103 -0.40 0.26 0.22
N PHE A 104 -0.52 1.23 -0.69
CA PHE A 104 -1.78 1.91 -0.98
C PHE A 104 -2.60 1.20 -2.07
N LEU A 105 -2.05 0.12 -2.64
CA LEU A 105 -2.66 -0.63 -3.74
C LEU A 105 -3.32 -1.94 -3.29
N LEU A 106 -3.43 -2.20 -1.97
CA LEU A 106 -4.01 -3.44 -1.47
C LEU A 106 -5.47 -3.65 -1.92
N SER A 107 -6.23 -2.57 -2.10
CA SER A 107 -7.61 -2.65 -2.59
C SER A 107 -7.71 -2.72 -4.11
N LEU A 108 -6.58 -2.68 -4.85
CA LEU A 108 -6.56 -2.59 -6.32
C LEU A 108 -7.14 -3.84 -6.98
N VAL A 109 -8.06 -3.60 -7.91
CA VAL A 109 -8.59 -4.64 -8.79
C VAL A 109 -7.71 -4.71 -10.02
N ILE A 110 -6.97 -5.80 -10.18
CA ILE A 110 -5.98 -5.96 -11.27
C ILE A 110 -6.61 -5.78 -12.66
N SER A 111 -7.86 -6.23 -12.85
CA SER A 111 -8.58 -6.08 -14.13
C SER A 111 -8.94 -4.63 -14.49
N GLN A 112 -8.78 -3.67 -13.56
CA GLN A 112 -9.01 -2.25 -13.80
C GLN A 112 -7.73 -1.51 -14.23
N ILE A 113 -6.58 -2.18 -14.27
CA ILE A 113 -5.33 -1.59 -14.73
C ILE A 113 -5.32 -1.56 -16.26
N ALA A 114 -5.11 -0.37 -16.84
CA ALA A 114 -5.03 -0.22 -18.29
C ALA A 114 -3.76 -0.86 -18.86
N ASP A 115 -3.85 -1.39 -20.09
CA ASP A 115 -2.72 -2.03 -20.77
C ASP A 115 -1.48 -1.13 -20.87
N ASP A 116 -1.68 0.17 -21.11
CA ASP A 116 -0.57 1.13 -21.19
C ASP A 116 0.12 1.33 -19.83
N THR A 117 -0.63 1.30 -18.73
CA THR A 117 -0.07 1.32 -17.36
C THR A 117 0.73 0.04 -17.10
N CYS A 118 0.19 -1.13 -17.50
CA CYS A 118 0.89 -2.41 -17.40
C CYS A 118 2.21 -2.43 -18.21
N ARG A 119 2.19 -1.88 -19.43
CA ARG A 119 3.41 -1.75 -20.27
C ARG A 119 4.43 -0.83 -19.62
N SER A 120 3.97 0.31 -19.09
CA SER A 120 4.85 1.30 -18.47
C SER A 120 5.52 0.77 -17.20
N MET A 121 4.80 0.09 -16.31
CA MET A 121 5.40 -0.48 -15.09
C MET A 121 6.34 -1.67 -15.39
N GLY A 122 6.09 -2.37 -16.51
CA GLY A 122 6.84 -3.55 -16.90
C GLY A 122 6.40 -4.83 -16.17
N SER A 123 6.70 -5.97 -16.79
CA SER A 123 6.23 -7.30 -16.36
C SER A 123 6.70 -7.68 -14.95
N VAL A 124 7.92 -7.29 -14.56
CA VAL A 124 8.49 -7.62 -13.24
C VAL A 124 7.70 -6.98 -12.11
N TYR A 125 7.38 -5.69 -12.22
CA TYR A 125 6.63 -4.99 -11.18
C TYR A 125 5.15 -5.35 -11.22
N LEU A 126 4.57 -5.57 -12.40
CA LEU A 126 3.23 -6.13 -12.50
C LEU A 126 3.11 -7.47 -11.76
N LEU A 127 4.06 -8.39 -11.99
CA LEU A 127 4.08 -9.69 -11.31
C LEU A 127 4.22 -9.53 -9.79
N ARG A 128 5.12 -8.66 -9.32
CA ARG A 128 5.29 -8.38 -7.88
C ARG A 128 4.00 -7.86 -7.24
N LEU A 129 3.30 -6.94 -7.90
CA LEU A 129 2.02 -6.43 -7.42
C LEU A 129 0.97 -7.53 -7.37
N CYS A 130 0.84 -8.34 -8.42
CA CYS A 130 -0.06 -9.49 -8.44
C CYS A 130 0.24 -10.49 -7.31
N GLN A 131 1.52 -10.81 -7.09
CA GLN A 131 1.96 -11.70 -6.02
C GLN A 131 1.63 -11.14 -4.63
N LEU A 132 1.80 -9.84 -4.41
CA LEU A 132 1.39 -9.18 -3.17
C LEU A 132 -0.11 -9.38 -2.91
N LEU A 133 -0.96 -9.05 -3.88
CA LEU A 133 -2.42 -9.08 -3.70
C LEU A 133 -2.93 -10.52 -3.52
N VAL A 134 -2.50 -11.45 -4.38
CA VAL A 134 -2.90 -12.85 -4.30
C VAL A 134 -2.34 -13.50 -3.03
N GLY A 135 -1.07 -13.25 -2.71
CA GLY A 135 -0.41 -13.77 -1.52
C GLY A 135 -1.09 -13.31 -0.23
N ARG A 136 -1.39 -12.01 -0.09
CA ARG A 136 -2.09 -11.50 1.10
C ARG A 136 -3.48 -12.12 1.25
N THR A 137 -4.22 -12.27 0.16
CA THR A 137 -5.54 -12.91 0.17
C THR A 137 -5.46 -14.37 0.62
N GLN A 138 -4.44 -15.10 0.16
CA GLN A 138 -4.20 -16.49 0.57
C GLN A 138 -3.79 -16.60 2.04
N GLU A 139 -2.92 -15.71 2.53
CA GLU A 139 -2.53 -15.67 3.94
C GLU A 139 -3.71 -15.36 4.86
N PHE A 140 -4.57 -14.40 4.48
CA PHE A 140 -5.81 -14.13 5.23
C PHE A 140 -6.67 -15.40 5.36
N LYS A 141 -6.87 -16.13 4.26
CA LYS A 141 -7.61 -17.40 4.27
C LYS A 141 -6.94 -18.46 5.14
N ARG A 142 -5.61 -18.56 5.14
CA ARG A 142 -4.87 -19.49 6.02
C ARG A 142 -5.06 -19.13 7.49
N ILE A 143 -5.01 -17.84 7.82
CA ILE A 143 -5.21 -17.35 9.19
C ILE A 143 -6.63 -17.71 9.69
N LEU A 144 -7.63 -17.85 8.81
CA LEU A 144 -8.99 -18.26 9.19
C LEU A 144 -9.16 -19.76 9.49
N LEU A 145 -8.23 -20.62 9.06
CA LEU A 145 -8.39 -22.08 9.18
C LEU A 145 -8.42 -22.60 10.64
N PRO A 146 -7.53 -22.15 11.55
CA PRO A 146 -7.56 -22.62 12.93
C PRO A 146 -8.86 -22.23 13.63
N THR A 147 -9.50 -23.16 14.32
CA THR A 147 -10.75 -22.93 15.07
C THR A 147 -10.48 -22.40 16.48
N PRO A 148 -11.47 -21.77 17.15
CA PRO A 148 -11.40 -21.46 18.57
C PRO A 148 -11.14 -22.71 19.40
N ARG A 149 -10.50 -22.55 20.56
CA ARG A 149 -10.25 -23.66 21.49
C ARG A 149 -11.57 -24.08 22.13
N LEU A 150 -11.85 -25.38 22.14
CA LEU A 150 -13.00 -25.91 22.86
C LEU A 150 -12.62 -26.10 24.33
N HIS A 151 -13.50 -25.71 25.24
CA HIS A 151 -13.34 -26.02 26.66
C HIS A 151 -13.91 -27.41 27.00
N ASN A 152 -13.60 -27.91 28.20
CA ASN A 152 -14.12 -29.19 28.68
C ASN A 152 -15.65 -29.16 28.85
N PRO A 153 -16.36 -30.29 28.71
CA PRO A 153 -17.81 -30.34 28.85
C PRO A 153 -18.29 -29.79 30.20
N VAL A 154 -19.25 -28.86 30.16
CA VAL A 154 -19.92 -28.34 31.36
C VAL A 154 -21.44 -28.48 31.20
N PRO A 155 -22.22 -28.67 32.29
CA PRO A 155 -23.66 -29.01 32.21
C PRO A 155 -24.55 -27.98 31.51
N HIS A 156 -24.03 -26.78 31.24
CA HIS A 156 -24.77 -25.64 30.68
C HIS A 156 -24.14 -25.07 29.40
N CYS A 157 -23.32 -25.86 28.70
CA CYS A 157 -22.74 -25.43 27.42
C CYS A 157 -22.74 -26.56 26.39
N ASP A 158 -23.30 -26.26 25.21
CA ASP A 158 -23.06 -27.04 24.00
C ASP A 158 -21.99 -26.35 23.13
N THR A 159 -20.80 -26.95 23.08
CA THR A 159 -19.66 -26.46 22.28
C THR A 159 -19.93 -26.51 20.76
N ARG A 160 -20.99 -27.19 20.32
CA ARG A 160 -21.45 -27.14 18.92
C ARG A 160 -21.77 -25.73 18.48
N SER A 161 -22.42 -24.94 19.33
CA SER A 161 -22.79 -23.54 19.04
C SER A 161 -21.58 -22.68 18.67
N LEU A 162 -20.46 -22.83 19.39
CA LEU A 162 -19.19 -22.17 19.08
C LEU A 162 -18.62 -22.61 17.73
N ARG A 163 -18.68 -23.91 17.42
CA ARG A 163 -18.18 -24.47 16.16
C ARG A 163 -19.00 -23.98 14.96
N GLU A 164 -20.32 -23.95 15.09
CA GLU A 164 -21.24 -23.44 14.08
C GLU A 164 -21.02 -21.94 13.87
N ALA A 165 -20.93 -21.16 14.95
CA ALA A 165 -20.63 -19.73 14.90
C ALA A 165 -19.31 -19.46 14.16
N TRP A 166 -18.24 -20.20 14.50
CA TRP A 166 -16.96 -20.06 13.82
C TRP A 166 -17.02 -20.47 12.35
N THR A 167 -17.71 -21.57 12.04
CA THR A 167 -17.86 -22.05 10.66
C THR A 167 -18.56 -21.00 9.80
N LEU A 168 -19.62 -20.38 10.34
CA LEU A 168 -20.35 -19.32 9.65
C LEU A 168 -19.47 -18.09 9.39
N VAL A 169 -18.79 -17.59 10.42
CA VAL A 169 -17.86 -16.44 10.32
C VAL A 169 -16.77 -16.72 9.30
N SER A 170 -16.06 -17.83 9.47
CA SER A 170 -14.89 -18.16 8.66
C SER A 170 -15.28 -18.38 7.20
N ALA A 171 -16.42 -19.02 6.92
CA ALA A 171 -16.95 -19.14 5.56
C ALA A 171 -17.26 -17.77 4.94
N PHE A 172 -17.89 -16.87 5.70
CA PHE A 172 -18.19 -15.51 5.24
C PHE A 172 -16.92 -14.70 4.95
N LEU A 173 -15.93 -14.73 5.86
CA LEU A 173 -14.66 -14.04 5.68
C LEU A 173 -13.80 -14.66 4.57
N MET A 174 -13.83 -15.99 4.40
CA MET A 174 -13.14 -16.66 3.30
C MET A 174 -13.72 -16.26 1.94
N TRP A 175 -15.04 -16.09 1.86
CA TRP A 175 -15.73 -15.63 0.65
C TRP A 175 -15.37 -14.18 0.31
N HIS A 176 -15.36 -13.29 1.32
CA HIS A 176 -15.02 -11.88 1.17
C HIS A 176 -13.53 -11.57 1.38
N ALA A 177 -12.67 -12.59 1.33
CA ALA A 177 -11.24 -12.41 1.56
C ALA A 177 -10.65 -11.48 0.49
N ALA A 178 -10.02 -10.41 0.95
CA ALA A 178 -9.35 -9.41 0.12
C ALA A 178 -8.02 -9.00 0.75
N PRO A 179 -7.08 -8.41 -0.02
CA PRO A 179 -5.80 -7.98 0.52
C PRO A 179 -5.96 -6.80 1.50
N ASP A 180 -7.03 -6.03 1.44
CA ASP A 180 -7.25 -4.81 2.23
C ASP A 180 -8.26 -4.98 3.37
N VAL A 181 -8.61 -6.22 3.75
CA VAL A 181 -9.52 -6.46 4.89
C VAL A 181 -9.00 -5.75 6.14
N GLY A 182 -9.77 -4.82 6.67
CA GLY A 182 -9.45 -4.05 7.87
C GLY A 182 -10.08 -4.62 9.14
N ASP A 183 -9.55 -4.21 10.29
CA ASP A 183 -10.03 -4.64 11.61
C ASP A 183 -11.51 -4.31 11.82
N GLU A 184 -12.00 -3.18 11.29
CA GLU A 184 -13.41 -2.79 11.38
C GLU A 184 -14.36 -3.83 10.75
N THR A 185 -13.97 -4.43 9.62
CA THR A 185 -14.77 -5.48 8.96
C THR A 185 -14.78 -6.75 9.79
N ILE A 186 -13.63 -7.08 10.38
CA ILE A 186 -13.45 -8.25 11.24
C ILE A 186 -14.29 -8.10 12.52
N ASP A 187 -14.20 -6.95 13.18
CA ASP A 187 -14.89 -6.67 14.43
C ASP A 187 -16.40 -6.54 14.23
N GLY A 188 -16.86 -5.88 13.17
CA GLY A 188 -18.29 -5.82 12.86
C GLY A 188 -18.94 -7.20 12.65
N LEU A 189 -18.22 -8.14 12.03
CA LEU A 189 -18.71 -9.52 11.88
C LEU A 189 -18.69 -10.28 13.22
N LYS A 190 -17.65 -10.11 14.03
CA LYS A 190 -17.56 -10.68 15.37
C LYS A 190 -18.76 -10.26 16.22
N ASP A 191 -19.06 -8.97 16.25
CA ASP A 191 -20.13 -8.39 17.06
C ASP A 191 -21.52 -8.88 16.67
N THR A 192 -21.72 -9.20 15.39
CA THR A 192 -22.98 -9.78 14.88
C THR A 192 -23.27 -11.18 15.44
N ILE A 193 -22.23 -11.91 15.86
CA ILE A 193 -22.33 -13.34 16.22
C ILE A 193 -22.04 -13.58 17.71
N ILE A 194 -21.26 -12.72 18.36
CA ILE A 194 -20.85 -12.90 19.77
C ILE A 194 -22.05 -13.05 20.72
N ASN A 195 -23.14 -12.32 20.48
CA ASN A 195 -24.36 -12.37 21.29
C ASN A 195 -25.14 -13.69 21.15
N ARG A 196 -24.86 -14.51 20.13
CA ARG A 196 -25.46 -15.83 19.94
C ARG A 196 -24.79 -16.89 20.81
N ILE A 197 -23.60 -16.60 21.35
CA ILE A 197 -22.84 -17.51 22.20
C ILE A 197 -23.15 -17.19 23.67
N GLN A 198 -24.04 -17.99 24.27
CA GLN A 198 -24.50 -17.78 25.66
C GLN A 198 -23.47 -18.20 26.72
N CYS A 199 -22.61 -19.18 26.40
CA CYS A 199 -21.58 -19.65 27.33
C CYS A 199 -20.40 -18.67 27.37
N THR A 200 -20.05 -18.22 28.58
CA THR A 200 -18.95 -17.28 28.82
C THR A 200 -17.59 -17.81 28.34
N GLN A 201 -17.25 -19.08 28.63
CA GLN A 201 -15.99 -19.69 28.19
C GLN A 201 -15.91 -19.83 26.66
N CYS A 202 -17.01 -20.16 25.99
CA CYS A 202 -17.07 -20.17 24.52
C CYS A 202 -16.88 -18.76 23.95
N ASN A 203 -17.50 -17.76 24.56
CA ASN A 203 -17.41 -16.36 24.14
C ASN A 203 -15.97 -15.83 24.30
N GLU A 204 -15.32 -16.12 25.43
CA GLU A 204 -13.92 -15.80 25.68
C GLU A 204 -13.00 -16.46 24.65
N SER A 205 -13.18 -17.76 24.38
CA SER A 205 -12.41 -18.48 23.37
C SER A 205 -12.61 -17.93 21.96
N PHE A 206 -13.86 -17.57 21.61
CA PHE A 206 -14.20 -16.94 20.35
C PHE A 206 -13.52 -15.58 20.20
N THR A 207 -13.61 -14.72 21.21
CA THR A 207 -12.97 -13.40 21.24
C THR A 207 -11.45 -13.52 21.12
N HIS A 208 -10.84 -14.37 21.95
CA HIS A 208 -9.41 -14.61 21.91
C HIS A 208 -8.94 -15.11 20.54
N ARG A 209 -9.76 -15.92 19.87
CA ARG A 209 -9.44 -16.42 18.53
C ARG A 209 -9.40 -15.29 17.49
N PHE A 210 -10.33 -14.34 17.57
CA PHE A 210 -10.34 -13.14 16.73
C PHE A 210 -9.13 -12.25 17.00
N ASP A 211 -8.73 -12.09 18.26
CA ASP A 211 -7.57 -11.28 18.62
C ASP A 211 -6.28 -11.87 18.04
N ILE A 212 -6.10 -13.20 18.14
CA ILE A 212 -4.97 -13.91 17.50
C ILE A 212 -5.01 -13.73 15.97
N MET A 213 -6.20 -13.78 15.37
CA MET A 213 -6.36 -13.57 13.93
C MET A 213 -5.94 -12.17 13.52
N LYS A 214 -6.41 -11.12 14.20
CA LYS A 214 -6.03 -9.72 13.93
C LYS A 214 -4.54 -9.49 14.11
N GLN A 215 -3.96 -10.03 15.18
CA GLN A 215 -2.52 -9.97 15.42
C GLN A 215 -1.73 -10.68 14.32
N SER A 216 -2.16 -11.86 13.88
CA SER A 216 -1.50 -12.58 12.79
C SER A 216 -1.62 -11.81 11.47
N TRP A 217 -2.77 -11.19 11.24
CA TRP A 217 -3.06 -10.43 10.02
C TRP A 217 -2.25 -9.14 9.90
N SER A 218 -2.03 -8.43 11.01
CA SER A 218 -1.21 -7.22 11.04
C SER A 218 0.27 -7.48 10.74
N LEU A 219 0.74 -8.71 10.94
CA LEU A 219 2.11 -9.14 10.62
C LEU A 219 2.28 -9.55 9.14
N VAL A 220 1.20 -9.71 8.38
CA VAL A 220 1.29 -10.10 6.97
C VAL A 220 1.78 -8.94 6.12
N LYS A 221 2.86 -9.19 5.35
CA LYS A 221 3.50 -8.21 4.45
C LYS A 221 2.48 -7.45 3.61
N CYS A 222 2.56 -6.10 3.65
CA CYS A 222 1.66 -5.19 2.95
C CYS A 222 2.30 -4.46 1.75
N THR A 223 3.53 -4.83 1.39
CA THR A 223 4.30 -4.22 0.28
C THR A 223 4.96 -5.28 -0.60
N ILE A 224 5.36 -4.90 -1.82
CA ILE A 224 6.07 -5.80 -2.75
C ILE A 224 7.46 -6.22 -2.25
#